data_AF-A0AAD5J4G6-F1
#
_entry.id   AF-A0AAD5J4G6-F1
#
_cell.length_a   1.000
_cell.length_b   1.000
_cell.length_c   1.000
_cell.angle_alpha   90.00
_cell.angle_beta   90.00
_cell.angle_gamma   90.00
#
_symmetry.space_group_name_H-M   'P 1'
#
loop_
_entity.id
_entity.type
_entity.pdbx_description
1 polymer ?
#
loop_
_entity_poly.entity_id
_entity_poly.type
_entity_poly.pdbx_seq_one_letter_code
_entity_poly.pdbx_strand_id
1 'polypeptide(L)'
;MIPKGKFLVGSMVLKGPCKGPVNFLLQGDLVAPTDEASNHVDHWITFQYIDQLTVNGGGSFDGQGPSAWPYNNCDKDANCSPLPVSFRFDFVTNSRINHITSINSKNFHFNIFSCSNITIQNVHIVAPEDSPNTDGIHITMSSNIKILNSVIGTGDDCVSMGPGSKNINISYIQCGPGHGISIGSLGGTPNEEDVTGVHVTNCNMTNTMNGVRIKTWGQSYQSAVSDLVFDQINLNNVENPINIDQQYCPSKNCNAGDSGVKISDVRFSNICGTTNTQIAVTLNCSESNPCQKIEMRDINIAYNGGGGPAKPACANAYGASYGQGHPPSCLLA
;
A
#
# COMPACT_ATOMS: atom_id res chain seq x y z
N MET A 1 16.98 1.03 24.28
CA MET A 1 15.68 1.17 24.94
C MET A 1 15.39 2.65 25.08
N ILE A 2 14.21 3.08 24.65
CA ILE A 2 13.70 4.43 24.86
C ILE A 2 12.65 4.32 25.97
N PRO A 3 12.89 4.93 27.14
CA PRO A 3 11.97 4.83 28.26
C PRO A 3 10.72 5.66 28.02
N LYS A 4 9.73 5.55 28.92
CA LYS A 4 8.57 6.44 28.92
C LYS A 4 9.01 7.91 29.01
N GLY A 5 8.41 8.75 28.18
CA GLY A 5 8.75 10.16 28.04
C GLY A 5 8.60 10.61 26.58
N LYS A 6 8.71 11.91 26.33
CA LYS A 6 8.65 12.50 24.99
C LYS A 6 10.02 13.03 24.61
N PHE A 7 10.57 12.59 23.48
CA PHE A 7 11.94 12.88 23.06
C PHE A 7 11.96 13.46 21.66
N LEU A 8 12.52 14.66 21.50
CA LEU A 8 12.84 15.21 20.19
C LEU A 8 14.04 14.47 19.62
N VAL A 9 13.92 13.90 18.43
CA VAL A 9 14.94 13.07 17.82
C VAL A 9 15.15 13.48 16.38
N GLY A 10 16.39 13.83 16.01
CA GLY A 10 16.76 14.10 14.62
C GLY A 10 16.86 12.84 13.76
N SER A 11 17.13 13.03 12.47
CA SER A 11 17.34 11.91 11.54
C SER A 11 18.49 10.99 11.99
N MET A 12 18.31 9.67 11.86
CA MET A 12 19.34 8.68 12.20
C MET A 12 19.26 7.40 11.37
N VAL A 13 20.43 6.75 11.23
CA VAL A 13 20.59 5.42 10.64
C VAL A 13 21.16 4.47 11.69
N LEU A 14 20.38 3.45 12.04
CA LEU A 14 20.78 2.32 12.87
C LEU A 14 21.27 1.21 11.94
N LYS A 15 22.60 1.11 11.81
CA LYS A 15 23.26 0.29 10.79
C LYS A 15 23.91 -0.98 11.36
N GLY A 16 23.71 -2.10 10.69
CA GLY A 16 24.42 -3.36 10.89
C GLY A 16 25.66 -3.52 9.99
N PRO A 17 26.21 -4.75 9.88
CA PRO A 17 25.72 -5.96 10.53
C PRO A 17 25.91 -5.92 12.05
N CYS A 18 24.96 -6.50 12.78
CA CYS A 18 25.04 -6.66 14.23
C CYS A 18 25.61 -8.04 14.57
N LYS A 19 26.28 -8.17 15.72
CA LYS A 19 26.89 -9.45 16.16
C LYS A 19 25.86 -10.49 16.65
N GLY A 20 24.59 -10.12 16.72
CA GLY A 20 23.49 -10.95 17.21
C GLY A 20 22.16 -10.21 17.14
N PRO A 21 21.08 -10.81 17.68
CA PRO A 21 19.75 -10.23 17.67
C PRO A 21 19.71 -8.84 18.31
N VAL A 22 18.94 -7.94 17.71
CA VAL A 22 18.81 -6.54 18.16
C VAL A 22 17.39 -6.30 18.62
N ASN A 23 17.22 -5.74 19.82
CA ASN A 23 15.91 -5.33 20.33
C ASN A 23 15.84 -3.81 20.49
N PHE A 24 15.08 -3.15 19.63
CA PHE A 24 14.70 -1.75 19.73
C PHE A 24 13.39 -1.64 20.54
N LEU A 25 13.54 -1.51 21.85
CA LEU A 25 12.43 -1.33 22.78
C LEU A 25 12.08 0.17 22.92
N LEU A 26 10.94 0.57 22.37
CA LEU A 26 10.32 1.90 22.42
C LEU A 26 9.13 1.91 23.38
N GLN A 27 9.30 2.51 24.56
CA GLN A 27 8.23 2.68 25.54
C GLN A 27 7.71 4.12 25.64
N GLY A 28 8.46 5.09 25.13
CA GLY A 28 8.08 6.51 25.08
C GLY A 28 7.68 6.95 23.67
N ASP A 29 7.64 8.26 23.49
CA ASP A 29 7.24 8.93 22.26
C ASP A 29 8.45 9.63 21.65
N LEU A 30 8.82 9.25 20.43
CA LEU A 30 9.79 10.00 19.64
C LEU A 30 9.06 11.01 18.78
N VAL A 31 9.62 12.21 18.65
CA VAL A 31 9.04 13.33 17.92
C VAL A 31 10.05 13.84 16.92
N ALA A 32 9.63 13.96 15.66
CA ALA A 32 10.47 14.50 14.61
C ALA A 32 10.65 16.02 14.76
N PRO A 33 11.76 16.60 14.28
CA PRO A 33 11.91 18.05 14.22
C PRO A 33 10.97 18.67 13.17
N THR A 34 10.65 19.95 13.36
CA THR A 34 9.76 20.73 12.50
C THR A 34 10.47 21.88 11.80
N ASP A 35 11.79 22.02 11.98
CA ASP A 35 12.60 22.98 11.25
C ASP A 35 12.71 22.60 9.77
N GLU A 36 12.92 23.58 8.90
CA GLU A 36 12.98 23.39 7.45
C GLU A 36 14.03 22.35 7.02
N ALA A 37 15.19 22.29 7.69
CA ALA A 37 16.23 21.33 7.33
C ALA A 37 15.77 19.88 7.53
N SER A 38 14.87 19.64 8.49
CA SER A 38 14.27 18.32 8.71
C SER A 38 13.30 17.87 7.62
N ASN A 39 12.95 18.73 6.65
CA ASN A 39 12.16 18.37 5.47
C ASN A 39 13.04 17.96 4.28
N HIS A 40 14.35 18.20 4.35
CA HIS A 40 15.32 17.95 3.28
C HIS A 40 16.26 16.76 3.59
N VAL A 41 15.81 15.85 4.44
CA VAL A 41 16.47 14.57 4.69
C VAL A 41 15.74 13.46 3.93
N ASP A 42 16.44 12.39 3.57
CA ASP A 42 15.82 11.25 2.88
C ASP A 42 14.85 10.49 3.80
N HIS A 43 15.18 10.38 5.09
CA HIS A 43 14.45 9.59 6.07
C HIS A 43 14.65 10.10 7.49
N TRP A 44 13.68 9.82 8.36
CA TRP A 44 13.80 10.11 9.79
C TRP A 44 14.53 8.99 10.53
N ILE A 45 14.02 7.76 10.56
CA ILE A 45 14.65 6.64 11.26
C ILE A 45 14.82 5.45 10.31
N THR A 46 16.06 5.06 10.08
CA THR A 46 16.39 3.91 9.22
C THR A 46 17.02 2.77 10.01
N PHE A 47 16.53 1.55 9.79
CA PHE A 47 17.20 0.31 10.16
C PHE A 47 17.80 -0.31 8.90
N GLN A 48 19.12 -0.48 8.87
CA GLN A 48 19.83 -0.88 7.65
C GLN A 48 20.79 -2.05 7.88
N TYR A 49 20.73 -3.09 7.03
CA TYR A 49 21.59 -4.28 7.08
C TYR A 49 21.55 -5.02 8.44
N ILE A 50 20.40 -5.07 9.09
CA ILE A 50 20.22 -5.75 10.38
C ILE A 50 19.51 -7.09 10.15
N ASP A 51 20.09 -8.15 10.70
CA ASP A 51 19.45 -9.45 10.84
C ASP A 51 18.88 -9.59 12.26
N GLN A 52 17.72 -10.23 12.40
CA GLN A 52 17.08 -10.49 13.70
C GLN A 52 16.79 -9.22 14.51
N LEU A 53 16.25 -8.19 13.85
CA LEU A 53 15.72 -6.99 14.50
C LEU A 53 14.33 -7.26 15.10
N THR A 54 14.14 -6.88 16.36
CA THR A 54 12.83 -6.71 16.98
C THR A 54 12.60 -5.25 17.31
N VAL A 55 11.53 -4.65 16.79
CA VAL A 55 11.05 -3.31 17.19
C VAL A 55 9.75 -3.50 17.96
N ASN A 56 9.68 -3.06 19.22
CA ASN A 56 8.48 -3.18 20.05
C ASN A 56 8.42 -2.18 21.19
N GLY A 57 7.38 -2.25 22.02
CA GLY A 57 7.34 -1.60 23.34
C GLY A 57 6.12 -0.72 23.61
N GLY A 58 5.24 -0.53 22.63
CA GLY A 58 3.98 0.19 22.77
C GLY A 58 4.07 1.71 22.64
N GLY A 59 5.27 2.28 22.56
CA GLY A 59 5.47 3.71 22.35
C GLY A 59 5.15 4.17 20.93
N SER A 60 5.28 5.47 20.72
CA SER A 60 4.90 6.13 19.46
C SER A 60 6.06 6.83 18.76
N PHE A 61 5.90 6.97 17.45
CA PHE A 61 6.72 7.83 16.63
C PHE A 61 5.83 8.87 15.96
N ASP A 62 6.03 10.13 16.30
CA ASP A 62 5.30 11.27 15.74
C ASP A 62 6.17 12.02 14.73
N GLY A 63 5.86 11.83 13.44
CA GLY A 63 6.60 12.40 12.32
C GLY A 63 6.39 13.90 12.12
N GLN A 64 5.44 14.52 12.85
CA GLN A 64 5.12 15.94 12.73
C GLN A 64 4.80 16.39 11.28
N GLY A 65 4.14 15.52 10.53
CA GLY A 65 3.71 15.70 9.13
C GLY A 65 3.11 17.07 8.78
N PRO A 66 2.20 17.65 9.59
CA PRO A 66 1.61 18.96 9.30
C PRO A 66 2.62 20.09 9.09
N SER A 67 3.82 19.99 9.66
CA SER A 67 4.90 20.97 9.45
C SER A 67 5.54 20.89 8.06
N ALA A 68 5.37 19.77 7.34
CA ALA A 68 6.05 19.47 6.09
C ALA A 68 5.09 19.38 4.88
N TRP A 69 3.84 18.93 5.08
CA TRP A 69 2.89 18.71 3.98
C TRP A 69 2.65 19.91 3.05
N PRO A 70 2.63 21.18 3.52
CA PRO A 70 2.49 22.34 2.62
C PRO A 70 3.63 22.49 1.60
N TYR A 71 4.76 21.81 1.83
CA TYR A 71 5.93 21.83 0.95
C TYR A 71 5.97 20.65 -0.03
N ASN A 72 5.01 19.72 0.03
CA ASN A 72 4.90 18.65 -0.95
C ASN A 72 4.35 19.21 -2.28
N ASN A 73 5.18 19.21 -3.31
CA ASN A 73 4.84 19.67 -4.66
C ASN A 73 5.10 18.61 -5.75
N CYS A 74 5.24 17.34 -5.35
CA CYS A 74 5.56 16.22 -6.25
C CYS A 74 4.44 15.87 -7.24
N ASP A 75 3.24 16.41 -7.01
CA ASP A 75 2.12 16.37 -7.94
C ASP A 75 2.29 17.35 -9.13
N LYS A 76 3.07 18.42 -8.94
CA LYS A 76 3.22 19.53 -9.89
C LYS A 76 4.60 19.61 -10.54
N ASP A 77 5.64 19.23 -9.81
CA ASP A 77 7.04 19.31 -10.26
C ASP A 77 7.66 17.91 -10.32
N ALA A 78 8.08 17.49 -11.51
CA ALA A 78 8.76 16.22 -11.72
C ALA A 78 10.16 16.17 -11.06
N ASN A 79 10.73 17.32 -10.70
CA ASN A 79 12.01 17.43 -9.99
C ASN A 79 11.82 17.69 -8.49
N CYS A 80 10.62 17.52 -7.95
CA CYS A 80 10.38 17.68 -6.53
C CYS A 80 11.34 16.83 -5.69
N SER A 81 11.62 17.28 -4.47
CA SER A 81 12.24 16.43 -3.46
C SER A 81 11.14 15.83 -2.60
N PRO A 82 11.01 14.49 -2.52
CA PRO A 82 10.02 13.87 -1.65
C PRO A 82 10.30 14.22 -0.19
N LEU A 83 9.22 14.35 0.59
CA LEU A 83 9.31 14.54 2.04
C LEU A 83 9.87 13.26 2.70
N PRO A 84 10.49 13.37 3.89
CA PRO A 84 11.12 12.23 4.54
C PRO A 84 10.11 11.17 4.99
N VAL A 85 10.46 9.92 4.74
CA VAL A 85 9.77 8.75 5.28
C VAL A 85 10.07 8.62 6.78
N SER A 86 9.08 8.24 7.59
CA SER A 86 9.28 8.07 9.04
C SER A 86 10.18 6.87 9.37
N PHE A 87 9.86 5.69 8.80
CA PHE A 87 10.58 4.45 9.01
C PHE A 87 11.04 3.85 7.71
N ARG A 88 12.35 3.59 7.61
CA ARG A 88 12.91 2.84 6.51
C ARG A 88 13.57 1.57 7.02
N PHE A 89 13.24 0.45 6.40
CA PHE A 89 13.86 -0.85 6.63
C PHE A 89 14.56 -1.24 5.34
N ASP A 90 15.88 -1.16 5.36
CA ASP A 90 16.72 -1.38 4.19
C ASP A 90 17.56 -2.64 4.42
N PHE A 91 17.37 -3.66 3.58
CA PHE A 91 18.14 -4.90 3.66
C PHE A 91 18.05 -5.59 5.03
N VAL A 92 16.88 -5.49 5.67
CA VAL A 92 16.60 -6.10 6.97
C VAL A 92 16.06 -7.52 6.78
N THR A 93 16.55 -8.46 7.58
CA THR A 93 16.19 -9.88 7.48
C THR A 93 15.72 -10.48 8.80
N ASN A 94 14.85 -11.49 8.73
CA ASN A 94 14.43 -12.32 9.88
C ASN A 94 13.93 -11.50 11.08
N SER A 95 13.08 -10.50 10.81
CA SER A 95 12.81 -9.42 11.75
C SER A 95 11.32 -9.29 12.10
N ARG A 96 11.03 -8.62 13.22
CA ARG A 96 9.68 -8.40 13.72
C ARG A 96 9.47 -6.96 14.16
N ILE A 97 8.44 -6.33 13.63
CA ILE A 97 7.97 -5.02 14.05
C ILE A 97 6.61 -5.23 14.69
N ASN A 98 6.49 -4.92 15.98
CA ASN A 98 5.31 -5.30 16.73
C ASN A 98 4.92 -4.27 17.78
N HIS A 99 3.63 -3.91 17.82
CA HIS A 99 3.06 -3.10 18.91
C HIS A 99 3.76 -1.75 19.06
N ILE A 100 3.75 -0.96 17.98
CA ILE A 100 4.20 0.43 17.92
C ILE A 100 3.14 1.29 17.23
N THR A 101 3.14 2.59 17.53
CA THR A 101 2.27 3.56 16.87
C THR A 101 3.10 4.50 15.99
N SER A 102 2.65 4.79 14.78
CA SER A 102 3.23 5.81 13.90
C SER A 102 2.19 6.86 13.57
N ILE A 103 2.52 8.12 13.85
CA ILE A 103 1.60 9.26 13.83
C ILE A 103 2.14 10.29 12.85
N ASN A 104 1.29 10.79 11.96
CA ASN A 104 1.53 11.95 11.12
C ASN A 104 2.92 11.92 10.44
N SER A 105 3.18 10.91 9.61
CA SER A 105 4.42 10.90 8.84
C SER A 105 4.44 12.08 7.85
N LYS A 106 5.63 12.62 7.55
CA LYS A 106 5.80 13.68 6.54
C LYS A 106 5.59 13.13 5.12
N ASN A 107 5.85 11.84 4.92
CA ASN A 107 5.60 11.06 3.71
C ASN A 107 5.14 9.66 4.12
N PHE A 108 5.60 8.57 3.49
CA PHE A 108 5.29 7.21 3.89
C PHE A 108 5.62 7.01 5.38
N HIS A 109 4.77 6.26 6.08
CA HIS A 109 5.05 5.85 7.44
C HIS A 109 6.18 4.82 7.41
N PHE A 110 5.98 3.69 6.75
CA PHE A 110 6.97 2.61 6.65
C PHE A 110 7.36 2.36 5.19
N ASN A 111 8.65 2.33 4.91
CA ASN A 111 9.23 1.90 3.64
C ASN A 111 10.07 0.63 3.85
N ILE A 112 9.66 -0.48 3.23
CA ILE A 112 10.29 -1.80 3.33
C ILE A 112 11.00 -2.07 2.01
N PHE A 113 12.33 -1.91 2.00
CA PHE A 113 13.14 -2.00 0.80
C PHE A 113 14.18 -3.12 0.91
N SER A 114 14.21 -4.01 -0.09
CA SER A 114 15.16 -5.13 -0.16
C SER A 114 15.21 -6.02 1.09
N CYS A 115 14.07 -6.16 1.78
CA CYS A 115 13.96 -6.94 3.00
C CYS A 115 13.53 -8.39 2.75
N SER A 116 13.78 -9.27 3.72
CA SER A 116 13.25 -10.65 3.67
C SER A 116 12.83 -11.20 5.02
N ASN A 117 11.75 -11.98 5.05
CA ASN A 117 11.27 -12.65 6.25
C ASN A 117 10.99 -11.67 7.40
N ILE A 118 10.10 -10.71 7.16
CA ILE A 118 9.69 -9.71 8.15
C ILE A 118 8.22 -9.91 8.51
N THR A 119 7.91 -9.86 9.80
CA THR A 119 6.53 -9.78 10.29
C THR A 119 6.27 -8.43 10.95
N ILE A 120 5.35 -7.64 10.38
CA ILE A 120 4.82 -6.39 10.90
C ILE A 120 3.44 -6.68 11.47
N GLN A 121 3.22 -6.40 12.75
CA GLN A 121 1.94 -6.77 13.37
C GLN A 121 1.54 -5.90 14.56
N ASN A 122 0.24 -5.78 14.81
CA ASN A 122 -0.29 -4.95 15.90
C ASN A 122 0.25 -3.51 15.83
N VAL A 123 0.44 -2.97 14.63
CA VAL A 123 0.85 -1.58 14.47
C VAL A 123 -0.39 -0.70 14.31
N HIS A 124 -0.28 0.53 14.80
CA HIS A 124 -1.30 1.55 14.60
C HIS A 124 -0.66 2.71 13.82
N ILE A 125 -1.14 2.93 12.60
CA ILE A 125 -0.67 3.99 11.72
C ILE A 125 -1.81 4.99 11.54
N VAL A 126 -1.53 6.26 11.82
CA VAL A 126 -2.55 7.31 11.78
C VAL A 126 -1.98 8.60 11.17
N ALA A 127 -2.66 9.08 10.13
CA ALA A 127 -2.55 10.42 9.58
C ALA A 127 -3.94 10.87 9.04
N PRO A 128 -4.20 12.18 8.89
CA PRO A 128 -5.43 12.70 8.29
C PRO A 128 -5.68 12.18 6.88
N GLU A 129 -6.94 12.12 6.45
CA GLU A 129 -7.34 11.70 5.10
C GLU A 129 -6.76 12.60 3.99
N ASP A 130 -6.48 13.87 4.30
CA ASP A 130 -5.95 14.86 3.37
C ASP A 130 -4.41 14.98 3.43
N SER A 131 -3.72 14.12 4.19
CA SER A 131 -2.25 14.17 4.26
C SER A 131 -1.59 13.57 3.01
N PRO A 132 -0.75 14.33 2.28
CA PRO A 132 -0.30 13.95 0.95
C PRO A 132 0.82 12.88 1.01
N ASN A 133 0.64 11.78 0.27
CA ASN A 133 1.62 10.71 0.11
C ASN A 133 2.08 10.09 1.45
N THR A 134 1.14 9.91 2.37
CA THR A 134 1.41 9.26 3.65
C THR A 134 1.08 7.77 3.62
N ASP A 135 1.57 7.02 2.64
CA ASP A 135 1.36 5.58 2.58
C ASP A 135 1.67 4.92 3.93
N GLY A 136 0.84 3.97 4.36
CA GLY A 136 1.04 3.28 5.63
C GLY A 136 2.27 2.39 5.58
N ILE A 137 2.22 1.34 4.76
CA ILE A 137 3.35 0.43 4.57
C ILE A 137 3.61 0.24 3.07
N HIS A 138 4.71 0.80 2.60
CA HIS A 138 5.20 0.64 1.23
C HIS A 138 6.24 -0.49 1.17
N ILE A 139 6.11 -1.42 0.24
CA ILE A 139 7.02 -2.56 0.06
C ILE A 139 7.58 -2.57 -1.35
N THR A 140 8.89 -2.69 -1.49
CA THR A 140 9.60 -2.84 -2.77
C THR A 140 10.77 -3.81 -2.65
N MET A 141 11.07 -4.55 -3.72
CA MET A 141 12.20 -5.48 -3.82
C MET A 141 12.33 -6.47 -2.66
N SER A 142 11.22 -6.80 -2.00
CA SER A 142 11.21 -7.52 -0.73
C SER A 142 10.45 -8.83 -0.82
N SER A 143 10.81 -9.80 0.01
CA SER A 143 10.23 -11.15 -0.03
C SER A 143 9.77 -11.67 1.32
N ASN A 144 8.71 -12.48 1.34
CA ASN A 144 8.22 -13.15 2.56
C ASN A 144 7.87 -12.14 3.67
N ILE A 145 7.06 -11.15 3.34
CA ILE A 145 6.61 -10.10 4.26
C ILE A 145 5.20 -10.43 4.76
N LYS A 146 4.98 -10.31 6.06
CA LYS A 146 3.67 -10.49 6.69
C LYS A 146 3.24 -9.19 7.36
N ILE A 147 2.05 -8.70 7.05
CA ILE A 147 1.41 -7.54 7.71
C ILE A 147 0.11 -8.03 8.35
N LEU A 148 0.03 -8.01 9.68
CA LEU A 148 -1.03 -8.68 10.43
C LEU A 148 -1.68 -7.79 11.49
N ASN A 149 -2.99 -7.93 11.72
CA ASN A 149 -3.68 -7.41 12.91
C ASN A 149 -3.41 -5.91 13.19
N SER A 150 -3.51 -5.07 12.16
CA SER A 150 -3.08 -3.66 12.27
C SER A 150 -4.19 -2.70 11.85
N VAL A 151 -4.12 -1.48 12.38
CA VAL A 151 -5.05 -0.39 12.04
C VAL A 151 -4.25 0.68 11.31
N ILE A 152 -4.69 1.03 10.10
CA ILE A 152 -3.98 1.93 9.22
C ILE A 152 -5.00 2.93 8.65
N GLY A 153 -4.84 4.21 9.01
CA GLY A 153 -5.59 5.31 8.42
C GLY A 153 -4.62 6.41 8.01
N THR A 154 -4.67 6.83 6.75
CA THR A 154 -3.75 7.81 6.17
C THR A 154 -4.44 8.59 5.05
N GLY A 155 -3.73 9.51 4.39
CA GLY A 155 -4.20 10.15 3.16
C GLY A 155 -3.75 9.48 1.85
N ASP A 156 -3.14 8.29 1.92
CA ASP A 156 -2.74 7.53 0.73
C ASP A 156 -2.92 6.01 0.97
N ASP A 157 -2.21 5.14 0.25
CA ASP A 157 -2.37 3.68 0.33
C ASP A 157 -2.12 3.18 1.77
N CYS A 158 -3.00 2.34 2.32
CA CYS A 158 -2.76 1.67 3.60
C CYS A 158 -1.56 0.74 3.50
N VAL A 159 -1.53 -0.06 2.43
CA VAL A 159 -0.39 -0.91 2.06
C VAL A 159 -0.21 -0.83 0.55
N SER A 160 1.00 -0.53 0.11
CA SER A 160 1.36 -0.48 -1.31
C SER A 160 2.54 -1.40 -1.62
N MET A 161 2.50 -2.07 -2.77
CA MET A 161 3.55 -2.97 -3.25
C MET A 161 4.09 -2.50 -4.59
N GLY A 162 5.34 -2.05 -4.64
CA GLY A 162 6.04 -1.74 -5.89
C GLY A 162 6.84 -2.94 -6.44
N PRO A 163 7.66 -2.68 -7.48
CA PRO A 163 8.42 -3.71 -8.20
C PRO A 163 9.24 -4.64 -7.30
N GLY A 164 9.34 -5.91 -7.69
CA GLY A 164 10.14 -6.93 -7.00
C GLY A 164 9.56 -7.43 -5.67
N SER A 165 8.31 -7.09 -5.35
CA SER A 165 7.62 -7.59 -4.15
C SER A 165 7.12 -9.03 -4.35
N LYS A 166 7.55 -9.97 -3.49
CA LYS A 166 7.26 -11.41 -3.65
C LYS A 166 6.77 -12.04 -2.35
N ASN A 167 5.76 -12.91 -2.39
CA ASN A 167 5.25 -13.64 -1.22
C ASN A 167 4.87 -12.71 -0.07
N ILE A 168 3.89 -11.83 -0.31
CA ILE A 168 3.40 -10.84 0.64
C ILE A 168 2.06 -11.30 1.19
N ASN A 169 1.95 -11.43 2.51
CA ASN A 169 0.69 -11.78 3.17
C ASN A 169 0.18 -10.62 4.02
N ILE A 170 -1.01 -10.14 3.71
CA ILE A 170 -1.68 -9.03 4.41
C ILE A 170 -2.96 -9.60 4.99
N SER A 171 -3.13 -9.54 6.32
CA SER A 171 -4.30 -10.12 6.95
C SER A 171 -4.79 -9.36 8.18
N TYR A 172 -6.10 -9.33 8.40
CA TYR A 172 -6.71 -8.70 9.58
C TYR A 172 -6.36 -7.21 9.70
N ILE A 173 -6.43 -6.48 8.58
CA ILE A 173 -6.16 -5.04 8.53
C ILE A 173 -7.48 -4.27 8.61
N GLN A 174 -7.53 -3.26 9.47
CA GLN A 174 -8.53 -2.20 9.42
C GLN A 174 -7.91 -1.03 8.67
N CYS A 175 -8.29 -0.85 7.40
CA CYS A 175 -7.77 0.19 6.53
C CYS A 175 -8.83 1.28 6.34
N GLY A 176 -8.48 2.53 6.62
CA GLY A 176 -9.42 3.64 6.44
C GLY A 176 -9.26 4.77 7.44
N PRO A 177 -9.29 6.04 7.01
CA PRO A 177 -9.35 6.50 5.61
C PRO A 177 -8.05 6.22 4.82
N GLY A 178 -8.04 6.49 3.50
CA GLY A 178 -6.86 6.33 2.64
C GLY A 178 -7.18 5.77 1.25
N HIS A 179 -6.17 5.32 0.50
CA HIS A 179 -6.32 4.81 -0.87
C HIS A 179 -6.47 3.29 -0.99
N GLY A 180 -6.52 2.56 0.12
CA GLY A 180 -6.77 1.12 0.14
C GLY A 180 -5.49 0.28 0.11
N ILE A 181 -5.59 -0.95 -0.41
CA ILE A 181 -4.44 -1.84 -0.60
C ILE A 181 -4.12 -1.92 -2.09
N SER A 182 -2.91 -1.49 -2.47
CA SER A 182 -2.55 -1.25 -3.86
C SER A 182 -1.32 -2.05 -4.32
N ILE A 183 -1.42 -2.70 -5.46
CA ILE A 183 -0.26 -3.21 -6.22
C ILE A 183 0.10 -2.15 -7.25
N GLY A 184 1.37 -1.72 -7.22
CA GLY A 184 1.94 -0.71 -8.10
C GLY A 184 2.08 0.68 -7.46
N SER A 185 2.36 1.71 -8.26
CA SER A 185 2.38 1.66 -9.73
C SER A 185 3.53 0.83 -10.31
N LEU A 186 3.27 0.06 -11.37
CA LEU A 186 4.26 -0.72 -12.11
C LEU A 186 4.32 -0.31 -13.59
N GLY A 187 5.40 -0.63 -14.28
CA GLY A 187 5.65 -0.28 -15.68
C GLY A 187 6.02 1.18 -15.90
N GLY A 188 6.46 1.89 -14.85
CA GLY A 188 6.84 3.30 -14.94
C GLY A 188 8.29 3.50 -15.39
N THR A 189 9.12 2.47 -15.20
CA THR A 189 10.52 2.46 -15.59
C THR A 189 10.91 1.14 -16.29
N PRO A 190 11.98 1.13 -17.12
CA PRO A 190 12.48 -0.09 -17.72
C PRO A 190 13.03 -1.08 -16.68
N ASN A 191 12.90 -2.39 -16.97
CA ASN A 191 13.48 -3.48 -16.19
C ASN A 191 12.99 -3.59 -14.73
N GLU A 192 11.74 -3.18 -14.48
CA GLU A 192 11.10 -3.45 -13.19
C GLU A 192 10.94 -4.96 -12.97
N GLU A 193 11.22 -5.42 -11.75
CA GLU A 193 10.95 -6.80 -11.36
C GLU A 193 9.46 -7.05 -11.14
N ASP A 194 9.04 -8.28 -11.44
CA ASP A 194 7.68 -8.76 -11.26
C ASP A 194 7.21 -8.68 -9.79
N VAL A 195 5.89 -8.53 -9.64
CA VAL A 195 5.20 -8.66 -8.35
C VAL A 195 4.41 -9.96 -8.35
N THR A 196 4.65 -10.83 -7.37
CA THR A 196 3.98 -12.14 -7.34
C THR A 196 3.72 -12.70 -5.95
N GLY A 197 2.67 -13.50 -5.80
CA GLY A 197 2.34 -14.15 -4.53
C GLY A 197 1.87 -13.16 -3.48
N VAL A 198 0.88 -12.32 -3.81
CA VAL A 198 0.30 -11.35 -2.86
C VAL A 198 -1.06 -11.81 -2.41
N HIS A 199 -1.19 -12.10 -1.13
CA HIS A 199 -2.42 -12.59 -0.52
C HIS A 199 -2.94 -11.57 0.49
N VAL A 200 -4.10 -10.98 0.21
CA VAL A 200 -4.80 -10.04 1.07
C VAL A 200 -6.07 -10.74 1.57
N THR A 201 -6.15 -10.98 2.88
CA THR A 201 -7.27 -11.74 3.45
C THR A 201 -7.85 -11.11 4.70
N ASN A 202 -9.16 -11.26 4.95
CA ASN A 202 -9.80 -10.80 6.20
C ASN A 202 -9.54 -9.32 6.51
N CYS A 203 -9.71 -8.43 5.53
CA CYS A 203 -9.46 -7.01 5.71
C CYS A 203 -10.77 -6.20 5.64
N ASN A 204 -10.82 -5.12 6.41
CA ASN A 204 -11.92 -4.17 6.40
C ASN A 204 -11.42 -2.85 5.80
N MET A 205 -12.16 -2.34 4.83
CA MET A 205 -11.88 -1.09 4.13
C MET A 205 -13.01 -0.11 4.46
N THR A 206 -12.69 1.01 5.11
CA THR A 206 -13.69 1.99 5.54
C THR A 206 -13.33 3.39 5.06
N ASN A 207 -14.23 4.05 4.33
CA ASN A 207 -13.98 5.41 3.80
C ASN A 207 -12.65 5.49 3.04
N THR A 208 -12.35 4.48 2.23
CA THR A 208 -11.16 4.48 1.38
C THR A 208 -11.52 4.80 -0.06
N MET A 209 -10.60 5.43 -0.79
CA MET A 209 -10.73 5.68 -2.23
C MET A 209 -10.77 4.36 -3.01
N ASN A 210 -10.05 3.34 -2.57
CA ASN A 210 -10.10 2.01 -3.19
C ASN A 210 -10.24 0.93 -2.12
N GLY A 211 -10.83 -0.21 -2.49
CA GLY A 211 -10.72 -1.42 -1.68
C GLY A 211 -9.38 -2.08 -1.99
N VAL A 212 -9.37 -2.85 -3.08
CA VAL A 212 -8.17 -3.49 -3.61
C VAL A 212 -7.90 -2.96 -5.02
N ARG A 213 -6.64 -2.59 -5.28
CA ARG A 213 -6.24 -1.89 -6.51
C ARG A 213 -4.99 -2.50 -7.14
N ILE A 214 -4.96 -2.61 -8.46
CA ILE A 214 -3.75 -2.86 -9.25
C ILE A 214 -3.59 -1.70 -10.23
N LYS A 215 -2.48 -0.97 -10.16
CA LYS A 215 -2.21 0.20 -11.00
C LYS A 215 -0.94 -0.01 -11.81
N THR A 216 -1.02 0.08 -13.13
CA THR A 216 0.14 0.02 -14.04
C THR A 216 0.12 1.21 -14.99
N TRP A 217 1.29 1.78 -15.25
CA TRP A 217 1.44 2.89 -16.19
C TRP A 217 1.11 2.44 -17.61
N GLY A 218 0.47 3.31 -18.40
CA GLY A 218 0.20 3.10 -19.82
C GLY A 218 1.44 3.19 -20.71
N GLN A 219 2.57 2.61 -20.28
CA GLN A 219 3.84 2.61 -20.99
C GLN A 219 4.21 1.19 -21.41
N SER A 220 5.02 1.06 -22.46
CA SER A 220 5.40 -0.24 -23.04
C SER A 220 6.43 -1.03 -22.22
N TYR A 221 6.86 -0.52 -21.06
CA TYR A 221 7.80 -1.23 -20.19
C TYR A 221 7.19 -2.53 -19.67
N GLN A 222 8.00 -3.58 -19.71
CA GLN A 222 7.56 -4.95 -19.47
C GLN A 222 7.87 -5.34 -18.02
N SER A 223 6.87 -5.87 -17.35
CA SER A 223 6.95 -6.63 -16.09
C SER A 223 5.68 -7.46 -15.95
N ALA A 224 5.57 -8.27 -14.90
CA ALA A 224 4.39 -9.08 -14.64
C ALA A 224 3.85 -8.91 -13.22
N VAL A 225 2.54 -9.10 -13.11
CA VAL A 225 1.78 -9.22 -11.86
C VAL A 225 1.00 -10.52 -11.90
N SER A 226 1.27 -11.43 -10.95
CA SER A 226 0.60 -12.72 -10.93
C SER A 226 0.51 -13.37 -9.56
N ASP A 227 -0.35 -14.39 -9.44
CA ASP A 227 -0.59 -15.09 -8.17
C ASP A 227 -1.06 -14.12 -7.07
N LEU A 228 -2.20 -13.48 -7.34
CA LEU A 228 -2.83 -12.54 -6.41
C LEU A 228 -4.14 -13.10 -5.87
N VAL A 229 -4.33 -12.99 -4.57
CA VAL A 229 -5.56 -13.38 -3.89
C VAL A 229 -6.06 -12.23 -3.03
N PHE A 230 -7.27 -11.77 -3.30
CA PHE A 230 -8.02 -10.87 -2.44
C PHE A 230 -9.26 -11.62 -1.94
N ASP A 231 -9.27 -11.99 -0.66
CA ASP A 231 -10.32 -12.83 -0.08
C ASP A 231 -10.88 -12.25 1.22
N GLN A 232 -12.19 -12.39 1.46
CA GLN A 232 -12.83 -11.94 2.70
C GLN A 232 -12.55 -10.45 3.00
N ILE A 233 -12.93 -9.59 2.05
CA ILE A 233 -12.75 -8.14 2.17
C ILE A 233 -14.11 -7.50 2.46
N ASN A 234 -14.24 -6.86 3.61
CA ASN A 234 -15.44 -6.10 3.97
C ASN A 234 -15.26 -4.63 3.61
N LEU A 235 -16.25 -4.07 2.92
CA LEU A 235 -16.21 -2.72 2.40
C LEU A 235 -17.27 -1.86 3.10
N ASN A 236 -16.87 -0.67 3.54
CA ASN A 236 -17.78 0.31 4.12
C ASN A 236 -17.52 1.67 3.49
N ASN A 237 -18.45 2.13 2.66
CA ASN A 237 -18.39 3.45 2.03
C ASN A 237 -17.10 3.66 1.20
N VAL A 238 -16.70 2.65 0.42
CA VAL A 238 -15.47 2.67 -0.40
C VAL A 238 -15.76 3.24 -1.79
N GLU A 239 -14.90 4.08 -2.34
CA GLU A 239 -15.13 4.73 -3.64
C GLU A 239 -14.97 3.77 -4.82
N ASN A 240 -13.83 3.08 -4.93
CA ASN A 240 -13.51 2.12 -5.99
C ASN A 240 -13.19 0.74 -5.37
N PRO A 241 -14.18 -0.09 -5.05
CA PRO A 241 -13.99 -1.34 -4.32
C PRO A 241 -12.98 -2.33 -4.92
N ILE A 242 -13.11 -2.64 -6.21
CA ILE A 242 -12.19 -3.49 -6.97
C ILE A 242 -11.74 -2.71 -8.19
N ASN A 243 -10.44 -2.46 -8.30
CA ASN A 243 -9.87 -1.64 -9.36
C ASN A 243 -8.64 -2.29 -9.99
N ILE A 244 -8.65 -2.48 -11.30
CA ILE A 244 -7.45 -2.68 -12.12
C ILE A 244 -7.41 -1.53 -13.12
N ASP A 245 -6.34 -0.76 -13.08
CA ASP A 245 -6.10 0.36 -13.99
C ASP A 245 -4.73 0.20 -14.66
N GLN A 246 -4.75 -0.24 -15.92
CA GLN A 246 -3.56 -0.35 -16.75
C GLN A 246 -3.27 0.91 -17.59
N GLN A 247 -3.91 2.04 -17.26
CA GLN A 247 -3.69 3.33 -17.88
C GLN A 247 -3.33 4.39 -16.83
N TYR A 248 -2.73 3.95 -15.71
CA TYR A 248 -2.50 4.80 -14.55
C TYR A 248 -1.67 6.02 -14.92
N CYS A 249 -2.24 7.20 -14.65
CA CYS A 249 -1.65 8.48 -14.98
C CYS A 249 -2.01 9.52 -13.91
N PRO A 250 -1.23 9.62 -12.82
CA PRO A 250 -1.55 10.47 -11.67
C PRO A 250 -1.17 11.95 -11.88
N SER A 251 -0.44 12.30 -12.94
CA SER A 251 -0.02 13.66 -13.23
C SER A 251 -0.50 14.12 -14.60
N LYS A 252 -0.54 15.43 -14.85
CA LYS A 252 -0.95 15.98 -16.16
C LYS A 252 0.03 15.67 -17.29
N ASN A 253 1.22 15.14 -16.97
CA ASN A 253 2.34 14.99 -17.90
C ASN A 253 2.59 13.54 -18.32
N CYS A 254 1.76 12.58 -17.91
CA CYS A 254 1.80 11.23 -18.47
C CYS A 254 0.84 11.11 -19.65
N ASN A 255 1.27 10.35 -20.65
CA ASN A 255 0.42 10.03 -21.79
C ASN A 255 -0.43 8.83 -21.40
N ALA A 256 -1.75 8.93 -21.58
CA ALA A 256 -2.59 7.75 -21.64
C ALA A 256 -2.05 6.84 -22.74
N GLY A 257 -1.95 5.55 -22.44
CA GLY A 257 -1.31 4.61 -23.33
C GLY A 257 -1.59 3.19 -22.91
N ASP A 258 -0.92 2.27 -23.56
CA ASP A 258 -1.18 0.85 -23.44
C ASP A 258 -0.05 0.17 -22.65
N SER A 259 -0.39 -0.36 -21.47
CA SER A 259 0.58 -0.92 -20.53
C SER A 259 1.27 -2.17 -21.07
N GLY A 260 2.60 -2.21 -20.94
CA GLY A 260 3.43 -3.40 -21.18
C GLY A 260 3.41 -4.41 -20.03
N VAL A 261 2.87 -4.04 -18.88
CA VAL A 261 2.76 -4.94 -17.71
C VAL A 261 1.69 -6.00 -17.95
N LYS A 262 2.03 -7.27 -17.74
CA LYS A 262 1.09 -8.39 -17.85
C LYS A 262 0.45 -8.66 -16.50
N ILE A 263 -0.89 -8.70 -16.45
CA ILE A 263 -1.64 -9.06 -15.25
C ILE A 263 -2.32 -10.40 -15.49
N SER A 264 -2.04 -11.39 -14.64
CA SER A 264 -2.69 -12.69 -14.76
C SER A 264 -2.83 -13.42 -13.45
N ASP A 265 -3.77 -14.37 -13.35
CA ASP A 265 -3.96 -15.20 -12.15
C ASP A 265 -4.24 -14.35 -10.90
N VAL A 266 -5.36 -13.62 -10.98
CA VAL A 266 -5.85 -12.74 -9.93
C VAL A 266 -7.23 -13.21 -9.50
N ARG A 267 -7.37 -13.54 -8.22
CA ARG A 267 -8.63 -13.98 -7.63
C ARG A 267 -9.19 -12.94 -6.68
N PHE A 268 -10.40 -12.49 -6.95
CA PHE A 268 -11.24 -11.74 -6.05
C PHE A 268 -12.34 -12.66 -5.51
N SER A 269 -12.35 -12.92 -4.20
CA SER A 269 -13.34 -13.79 -3.57
C SER A 269 -13.92 -13.22 -2.28
N ASN A 270 -15.21 -13.46 -2.01
CA ASN A 270 -15.86 -13.07 -0.76
C ASN A 270 -15.68 -11.57 -0.43
N ILE A 271 -15.85 -10.70 -1.42
CA ILE A 271 -15.75 -9.25 -1.25
C ILE A 271 -17.15 -8.70 -1.11
N CYS A 272 -17.49 -8.16 0.07
CA CYS A 272 -18.83 -7.69 0.35
C CYS A 272 -18.89 -6.36 1.08
N GLY A 273 -20.05 -5.68 1.02
CA GLY A 273 -20.29 -4.45 1.75
C GLY A 273 -20.81 -3.32 0.87
N THR A 274 -20.30 -2.10 1.05
CA THR A 274 -20.87 -0.91 0.41
C THR A 274 -19.86 0.00 -0.29
N THR A 275 -20.33 0.64 -1.36
CA THR A 275 -19.60 1.66 -2.12
C THR A 275 -20.37 2.98 -2.17
N ASN A 276 -19.64 4.08 -2.30
CA ASN A 276 -20.19 5.42 -2.47
C ASN A 276 -20.17 5.94 -3.92
N THR A 277 -19.68 5.12 -4.87
CA THR A 277 -19.84 5.35 -6.32
C THR A 277 -20.66 4.24 -6.96
N GLN A 278 -21.28 4.53 -8.10
CA GLN A 278 -22.09 3.52 -8.77
C GLN A 278 -21.24 2.41 -9.42
N ILE A 279 -19.99 2.69 -9.80
CA ILE A 279 -19.10 1.70 -10.44
C ILE A 279 -18.29 1.00 -9.34
N ALA A 280 -18.73 -0.18 -8.92
CA ALA A 280 -18.10 -0.93 -7.84
C ALA A 280 -16.90 -1.78 -8.31
N VAL A 281 -16.88 -2.16 -9.58
CA VAL A 281 -15.83 -2.99 -10.18
C VAL A 281 -15.35 -2.31 -11.44
N THR A 282 -14.07 -1.96 -11.50
CA THR A 282 -13.42 -1.40 -12.68
C THR A 282 -12.23 -2.27 -13.05
N LEU A 283 -12.30 -2.95 -14.19
CA LEU A 283 -11.18 -3.73 -14.75
C LEU A 283 -10.80 -3.12 -16.09
N ASN A 284 -9.98 -2.07 -16.08
CA ASN A 284 -9.51 -1.40 -17.28
C ASN A 284 -8.15 -1.95 -17.70
N CYS A 285 -8.16 -3.06 -18.43
CA CYS A 285 -6.96 -3.75 -18.84
C CYS A 285 -6.47 -3.29 -20.23
N SER A 286 -5.17 -3.46 -20.45
CA SER A 286 -4.47 -3.13 -21.68
C SER A 286 -5.02 -3.91 -22.87
N GLU A 287 -5.04 -3.30 -24.06
CA GLU A 287 -5.45 -3.99 -25.29
C GLU A 287 -4.33 -4.92 -25.79
N SER A 288 -3.06 -4.49 -25.73
CA SER A 288 -1.93 -5.36 -26.10
C SER A 288 -1.57 -6.40 -25.04
N ASN A 289 -1.85 -6.14 -23.77
CA ASN A 289 -1.67 -7.10 -22.67
C ASN A 289 -2.96 -7.24 -21.84
N PRO A 290 -4.02 -7.84 -22.40
CA PRO A 290 -5.26 -8.07 -21.68
C PRO A 290 -5.04 -8.83 -20.37
N CYS A 291 -5.80 -8.51 -19.33
CA CYS A 291 -5.75 -9.27 -18.09
C CYS A 291 -6.25 -10.70 -18.34
N GLN A 292 -5.52 -11.70 -17.86
CA GLN A 292 -5.84 -13.11 -18.10
C GLN A 292 -6.10 -13.87 -16.80
N LYS A 293 -6.96 -14.89 -16.84
CA LYS A 293 -7.26 -15.75 -15.68
C LYS A 293 -7.70 -14.94 -14.46
N ILE A 294 -8.58 -13.96 -14.67
CA ILE A 294 -9.21 -13.24 -13.58
C ILE A 294 -10.36 -14.08 -13.04
N GLU A 295 -10.34 -14.39 -11.75
CA GLU A 295 -11.43 -15.10 -11.08
C GLU A 295 -12.20 -14.12 -10.19
N MET A 296 -13.52 -14.07 -10.36
CA MET A 296 -14.43 -13.37 -9.47
C MET A 296 -15.42 -14.35 -8.83
N ARG A 297 -15.44 -14.42 -7.50
CA ARG A 297 -16.29 -15.36 -6.75
C ARG A 297 -16.98 -14.65 -5.60
N ASP A 298 -18.29 -14.83 -5.48
CA ASP A 298 -19.07 -14.34 -4.33
C ASP A 298 -18.81 -12.84 -4.01
N ILE A 299 -18.95 -12.00 -5.03
CA ILE A 299 -18.84 -10.54 -4.93
C ILE A 299 -20.21 -9.95 -4.62
N ASN A 300 -20.36 -9.20 -3.52
CA ASN A 300 -21.64 -8.62 -3.10
C ASN A 300 -21.49 -7.20 -2.53
N ILE A 301 -21.51 -6.22 -3.42
CA ILE A 301 -21.24 -4.81 -3.15
C ILE A 301 -22.49 -4.01 -3.49
N ALA A 302 -23.03 -3.32 -2.48
CA ALA A 302 -24.18 -2.43 -2.62
C ALA A 302 -23.74 -0.98 -2.80
N TYR A 303 -24.36 -0.26 -3.73
CA TYR A 303 -24.18 1.19 -3.86
C TYR A 303 -25.10 1.91 -2.86
N ASN A 304 -24.53 2.81 -2.05
CA ASN A 304 -25.27 3.56 -1.02
C ASN A 304 -26.00 4.80 -1.56
N GLY A 305 -25.79 5.20 -2.81
CA GLY A 305 -26.38 6.42 -3.38
C GLY A 305 -27.71 6.21 -4.11
N GLY A 306 -28.31 7.31 -4.54
CA GLY A 306 -29.48 7.30 -5.43
C GLY A 306 -29.05 7.05 -6.88
N GLY A 307 -29.62 6.06 -7.55
CA GLY A 307 -29.26 5.76 -8.95
C GLY A 307 -29.39 4.30 -9.39
N GLY A 308 -29.83 3.41 -8.50
CA GLY A 308 -29.98 1.98 -8.76
C GLY A 308 -28.81 1.16 -8.18
N PRO A 309 -28.67 -0.11 -8.56
CA PRO A 309 -27.64 -0.99 -8.01
C PRO A 309 -26.23 -0.57 -8.44
N ALA A 310 -25.23 -1.12 -7.74
CA ALA A 310 -23.84 -1.07 -8.16
C ALA A 310 -23.67 -1.71 -9.56
N LYS A 311 -22.70 -1.19 -10.31
CA LYS A 311 -22.41 -1.60 -11.69
C LYS A 311 -20.95 -1.99 -11.85
N PRO A 312 -20.65 -2.89 -12.81
CA PRO A 312 -19.29 -3.23 -13.19
C PRO A 312 -18.89 -2.49 -14.48
N ALA A 313 -17.60 -2.30 -14.72
CA ALA A 313 -17.03 -1.76 -15.95
C ALA A 313 -15.73 -2.49 -16.28
N CYS A 314 -15.68 -3.22 -17.40
CA CYS A 314 -14.51 -3.99 -17.82
C CYS A 314 -14.10 -3.62 -19.24
N ALA A 315 -12.80 -3.63 -19.49
CA ALA A 315 -12.18 -3.61 -20.81
C ALA A 315 -11.01 -4.61 -20.81
N ASN A 316 -10.95 -5.48 -21.82
CA ASN A 316 -9.86 -6.45 -22.03
C ASN A 316 -9.54 -7.34 -20.82
N ALA A 317 -10.54 -7.71 -20.02
CA ALA A 317 -10.38 -8.56 -18.84
C ALA A 317 -11.00 -9.92 -19.08
N TYR A 318 -10.18 -10.97 -19.11
CA TYR A 318 -10.58 -12.34 -19.44
C TYR A 318 -10.49 -13.26 -18.22
N GLY A 319 -11.51 -14.09 -18.04
CA GLY A 319 -11.55 -15.05 -16.95
C GLY A 319 -12.93 -15.64 -16.69
N ALA A 320 -13.19 -15.99 -15.43
CA ALA A 320 -14.41 -16.67 -15.04
C ALA A 320 -15.00 -16.08 -13.76
N SER A 321 -16.33 -16.07 -13.70
CA SER A 321 -17.06 -15.73 -12.48
C SER A 321 -17.88 -16.89 -11.96
N TYR A 322 -17.87 -17.08 -10.64
CA TYR A 322 -18.59 -18.16 -9.96
C TYR A 322 -19.56 -17.60 -8.91
N GLY A 323 -20.79 -18.14 -8.89
CA GLY A 323 -21.87 -17.67 -8.02
C GLY A 323 -22.68 -16.52 -8.62
N GLN A 324 -23.69 -16.03 -7.88
CA GLN A 324 -24.40 -14.80 -8.22
C GLN A 324 -23.66 -13.59 -7.64
N GLY A 325 -22.97 -12.84 -8.51
CA GLY A 325 -22.30 -11.60 -8.15
C GLY A 325 -23.24 -10.39 -8.20
N HIS A 326 -23.11 -9.49 -7.24
CA HIS A 326 -23.69 -8.15 -7.25
C HIS A 326 -22.55 -7.13 -7.04
N PRO A 327 -22.18 -6.30 -8.04
CA PRO A 327 -22.68 -6.31 -9.42
C PRO A 327 -22.40 -7.64 -10.16
N PRO A 328 -23.16 -7.94 -11.24
CA PRO A 328 -22.83 -9.07 -12.11
C PRO A 328 -21.41 -8.93 -12.67
N SER A 329 -20.78 -10.06 -13.01
CA SER A 329 -19.46 -10.02 -13.66
C SER A 329 -19.52 -9.34 -15.03
N CYS A 330 -18.46 -8.61 -15.38
CA CYS A 330 -18.21 -8.09 -16.73
C CYS A 330 -17.01 -8.74 -17.43
N LEU A 331 -16.49 -9.84 -16.89
CA LEU A 331 -15.37 -10.57 -17.48
C LEU A 331 -15.76 -11.16 -18.84
N LEU A 332 -14.81 -11.12 -19.76
CA LEU A 332 -14.87 -11.80 -21.05
C LEU A 332 -14.47 -13.27 -20.85
N ALA A 333 -15.09 -14.16 -21.63
CA ALA A 333 -14.80 -15.59 -21.64
C ALA A 333 -13.60 -15.92 -22.56
#